data_AF-A0A317SJ88-F1
#
_entry.id   AF-A0A317SJ88-F1
#
_cell.length_a   1.000
_cell.length_b   1.000
_cell.length_c   1.000
_cell.angle_alpha   90.00
_cell.angle_beta   90.00
_cell.angle_gamma   90.00
#
_symmetry.space_group_name_H-M   'P 1'
#
loop_
_entity.id
_entity.type
_entity.pdbx_description
1 polymer ?
#
loop_
_entity_poly.entity_id
_entity_poly.type
_entity_poly.pdbx_seq_one_letter_code
_entity_poly.pdbx_strand_id
1 'polypeptide(L)'
;ACFPTPMDWQTFNSTLGGQLIKTIPLASPCFSPSNSSNPEVCEYIRTNWAISTLHANDPTSVMAPMWAGTGESTQGPCIPTGARCDMGNYPIYSVNVTNPQHVVDTIHFARMRKLRLAIKNTGHDFLGRNIGFGALGVWMHSLRGLEFHDDFMGEGSAVTLMAGMQWGEVYDEVAKKGFVVVGGANPTVGSVGGYLQGGGHGYLTSRHGLAVDNVLQFTAITASGTLVTANKHSNPDLFFALRGGGGGTF
;
A
#
# COMPACT_ATOMS: atom_id res chain seq x y z
N ALA A 1 -2.98 -7.39 30.14
CA ALA A 1 -2.67 -7.65 28.71
C ALA A 1 -2.13 -6.36 28.09
N CYS A 2 -1.19 -6.44 27.13
CA CYS A 2 -0.54 -5.27 26.52
C CYS A 2 -1.20 -4.78 25.22
N PHE A 3 -2.15 -5.54 24.68
CA PHE A 3 -2.89 -5.18 23.46
C PHE A 3 -3.86 -4.00 23.72
N PRO A 4 -4.04 -3.06 22.78
CA PRO A 4 -4.92 -1.91 22.99
C PRO A 4 -6.37 -2.31 23.21
N THR A 5 -7.03 -1.61 24.14
CA THR A 5 -8.45 -1.79 24.45
C THR A 5 -9.34 -1.21 23.35
N PRO A 6 -10.65 -1.54 23.32
CA PRO A 6 -11.59 -0.90 22.40
C PRO A 6 -11.60 0.64 22.51
N MET A 7 -11.43 1.19 23.73
CA MET A 7 -11.36 2.63 23.98
C MET A 7 -10.09 3.26 23.37
N ASP A 8 -8.96 2.55 23.42
CA ASP A 8 -7.70 3.00 22.81
C ASP A 8 -7.85 3.10 21.28
N TRP A 9 -8.49 2.11 20.65
CA TRP A 9 -8.77 2.11 19.21
C TRP A 9 -9.76 3.21 18.81
N GLN A 10 -10.81 3.43 19.62
CA GLN A 10 -11.77 4.51 19.37
C GLN A 10 -11.09 5.89 19.44
N THR A 11 -10.25 6.11 20.45
CA THR A 11 -9.49 7.36 20.61
C THR A 11 -8.56 7.58 19.42
N PHE A 12 -7.83 6.55 19.01
CA PHE A 12 -6.97 6.62 17.82
C PHE A 12 -7.76 6.90 16.55
N ASN A 13 -8.93 6.28 16.37
CA ASN A 13 -9.81 6.57 15.23
C ASN A 13 -10.29 8.02 15.22
N SER A 14 -10.59 8.60 16.39
CA SER A 14 -10.93 10.03 16.50
C SER A 14 -9.75 10.92 16.09
N THR A 15 -8.52 10.61 16.48
CA THR A 15 -7.31 11.32 16.02
C THR A 15 -7.18 11.28 14.50
N LEU A 16 -7.48 10.13 13.89
CA LEU A 16 -7.43 9.92 12.44
C LEU A 16 -8.65 10.48 11.68
N GLY A 17 -9.58 11.17 12.34
CA GLY A 17 -10.80 11.68 11.69
C GLY A 17 -11.69 10.58 11.12
N GLY A 18 -11.73 9.39 11.73
CA GLY A 18 -12.58 8.28 11.29
C GLY A 18 -11.95 7.31 10.28
N GLN A 19 -10.64 7.41 10.03
CA GLN A 19 -9.95 6.63 8.99
C GLN A 19 -9.38 5.28 9.45
N LEU A 20 -9.70 4.85 10.68
CA LEU A 20 -9.33 3.53 11.17
C LEU A 20 -10.38 2.49 10.72
N ILE A 21 -9.94 1.53 9.92
CA ILE A 21 -10.77 0.44 9.40
C ILE A 21 -10.49 -0.81 10.22
N LYS A 22 -11.52 -1.37 10.87
CA LYS A 22 -11.42 -2.71 11.45
C LYS A 22 -11.41 -3.73 10.32
N THR A 23 -10.41 -4.60 10.31
CA THR A 23 -10.27 -5.58 9.24
C THR A 23 -11.43 -6.56 9.24
N ILE A 24 -12.02 -6.71 8.05
CA ILE A 24 -12.92 -7.77 7.68
C ILE A 24 -12.28 -8.38 6.44
N PRO A 25 -11.78 -9.63 6.47
CA PRO A 25 -11.12 -10.22 5.33
C PRO A 25 -12.02 -10.17 4.09
N LEU A 26 -11.47 -9.81 2.94
CA LEU A 26 -12.22 -9.62 1.69
C LEU A 26 -13.14 -10.81 1.36
N ALA A 27 -12.70 -12.05 1.60
CA ALA A 27 -13.48 -13.25 1.31
C ALA A 27 -14.46 -13.67 2.43
N SER A 28 -14.56 -12.94 3.54
CA SER A 28 -15.46 -13.29 4.65
C SER A 28 -16.93 -13.45 4.26
N PRO A 29 -17.48 -12.74 3.24
CA PRO A 29 -18.84 -13.00 2.77
C PRO A 29 -19.09 -14.45 2.29
N CYS A 30 -18.04 -15.20 1.97
CA CYS A 30 -18.15 -16.60 1.57
C CYS A 30 -18.30 -17.61 2.74
N PHE A 31 -18.22 -17.16 4.01
CA PHE A 31 -18.08 -18.05 5.17
C PHE A 31 -19.07 -17.82 6.33
N SER A 32 -20.00 -16.86 6.20
CA SER A 32 -20.86 -16.50 7.31
C SER A 32 -21.84 -17.63 7.68
N PRO A 33 -21.98 -18.01 8.97
CA PRO A 33 -22.89 -19.08 9.41
C PRO A 33 -24.38 -18.76 9.23
N SER A 34 -24.72 -17.48 9.01
CA SER A 34 -25.97 -17.13 8.34
C SER A 34 -25.77 -17.35 6.83
N ASN A 35 -25.92 -18.60 6.38
CA ASN A 35 -26.18 -18.93 4.98
C ASN A 35 -27.03 -17.81 4.36
N SER A 36 -26.58 -17.19 3.26
CA SER A 36 -27.33 -16.25 2.40
C SER A 36 -27.35 -14.73 2.67
N SER A 37 -26.39 -14.11 3.35
CA SER A 37 -26.43 -12.64 3.40
C SER A 37 -26.05 -11.95 2.08
N ASN A 38 -25.19 -12.54 1.22
CA ASN A 38 -24.85 -12.00 -0.10
C ASN A 38 -24.16 -13.05 -1.03
N PRO A 39 -24.88 -14.05 -1.57
CA PRO A 39 -24.30 -15.03 -2.51
C PRO A 39 -23.67 -14.36 -3.73
N GLU A 40 -24.26 -13.25 -4.20
CA GLU A 40 -23.75 -12.45 -5.31
C GLU A 40 -22.38 -11.82 -5.00
N VAL A 41 -22.16 -11.35 -3.76
CA VAL A 41 -20.88 -10.77 -3.35
C VAL A 41 -19.81 -11.86 -3.28
N CYS A 42 -20.12 -13.04 -2.71
CA CYS A 42 -19.16 -14.14 -2.71
C CYS A 42 -18.83 -14.59 -4.14
N GLU A 43 -19.82 -14.71 -5.02
CA GLU A 43 -19.57 -15.08 -6.41
C GLU A 43 -18.72 -14.03 -7.12
N TYR A 44 -19.02 -12.74 -6.96
CA TYR A 44 -18.18 -11.66 -7.49
C TYR A 44 -16.73 -11.77 -7.01
N ILE A 45 -16.51 -11.99 -5.71
CA ILE A 45 -15.17 -12.16 -5.13
C ILE A 45 -14.50 -13.41 -5.72
N ARG A 46 -15.21 -14.54 -5.86
CA ARG A 46 -14.68 -15.78 -6.44
C ARG A 46 -14.24 -15.58 -7.88
N THR A 47 -15.10 -14.99 -8.72
CA THR A 47 -14.80 -14.75 -10.14
C THR A 47 -13.65 -13.76 -10.31
N ASN A 48 -13.54 -12.77 -9.43
CA ASN A 48 -12.54 -11.70 -9.53
C ASN A 48 -11.31 -11.90 -8.65
N TRP A 49 -11.14 -13.04 -7.97
CA TRP A 49 -10.04 -13.25 -7.02
C TRP A 49 -8.66 -13.17 -7.67
N ALA A 50 -8.53 -13.44 -8.96
CA ALA A 50 -7.27 -13.29 -9.69
C ALA A 50 -7.01 -11.84 -10.16
N ILE A 51 -7.98 -10.94 -10.00
CA ILE A 51 -7.91 -9.56 -10.47
C ILE A 51 -7.23 -8.69 -9.41
N SER A 52 -6.09 -8.13 -9.76
CA SER A 52 -5.27 -7.30 -8.87
C SER A 52 -6.02 -6.07 -8.32
N THR A 53 -6.91 -5.46 -9.11
CA THR A 53 -7.72 -4.31 -8.70
C THR A 53 -8.63 -4.64 -7.51
N LEU A 54 -9.18 -5.86 -7.45
CA LEU A 54 -10.02 -6.30 -6.34
C LEU A 54 -9.23 -6.20 -5.01
N HIS A 55 -7.98 -6.65 -5.02
CA HIS A 55 -7.11 -6.63 -3.84
C HIS A 55 -6.52 -5.25 -3.54
N ALA A 56 -6.25 -4.44 -4.56
CA ALA A 56 -5.76 -3.07 -4.38
C ALA A 56 -6.79 -2.19 -3.66
N ASN A 57 -8.07 -2.37 -4.01
CA ASN A 57 -9.19 -1.60 -3.46
C ASN A 57 -9.64 -2.07 -2.07
N ASP A 58 -9.13 -3.20 -1.57
CA ASP A 58 -9.37 -3.66 -0.20
C ASP A 58 -8.22 -3.21 0.74
N PRO A 59 -8.52 -2.71 1.95
CA PRO A 59 -7.51 -2.19 2.88
C PRO A 59 -6.56 -3.25 3.45
N THR A 60 -6.84 -4.54 3.27
CA THR A 60 -6.18 -5.64 3.98
C THR A 60 -5.73 -6.75 3.04
N SER A 61 -6.47 -6.98 1.96
CA SER A 61 -6.23 -8.05 1.01
C SER A 61 -4.91 -7.86 0.25
N VAL A 62 -4.26 -8.98 -0.03
CA VAL A 62 -3.05 -9.05 -0.85
C VAL A 62 -3.27 -10.00 -2.02
N MET A 63 -2.55 -9.77 -3.13
CA MET A 63 -2.71 -10.56 -4.35
C MET A 63 -2.13 -11.97 -4.25
N ALA A 64 -1.13 -12.16 -3.39
CA ALA A 64 -0.50 -13.45 -3.18
C ALA A 64 -1.11 -14.10 -1.92
N PRO A 65 -2.25 -14.84 -2.05
CA PRO A 65 -3.02 -15.34 -0.91
C PRO A 65 -2.24 -16.33 -0.03
N MET A 66 -1.17 -16.94 -0.56
CA MET A 66 -0.25 -17.77 0.22
C MET A 66 0.36 -17.02 1.42
N TRP A 67 0.50 -15.70 1.33
CA TRP A 67 1.01 -14.86 2.42
C TRP A 67 -0.07 -14.44 3.43
N ALA A 68 -1.35 -14.64 3.12
CA ALA A 68 -2.43 -14.36 4.07
C ALA A 68 -2.56 -15.46 5.13
N GLY A 69 -2.05 -16.67 4.88
CA GLY A 69 -2.07 -17.79 5.84
C GLY A 69 -0.87 -17.75 6.78
N THR A 70 -1.01 -18.31 7.98
CA THR A 70 0.11 -18.44 8.94
C THR A 70 1.01 -19.65 8.67
N GLY A 71 0.66 -20.49 7.69
CA GLY A 71 1.32 -21.78 7.44
C GLY A 71 0.91 -22.89 8.42
N GLU A 72 0.07 -22.58 9.41
CA GLU A 72 -0.52 -23.57 10.30
C GLU A 72 -1.74 -24.23 9.65
N SER A 73 -1.83 -25.56 9.73
CA SER A 73 -2.93 -26.34 9.14
C SER A 73 -4.30 -26.04 9.75
N THR A 74 -4.34 -25.43 10.93
CA THR A 74 -5.58 -25.11 11.67
C THR A 74 -6.14 -23.72 11.38
N GLN A 75 -5.34 -22.82 10.78
CA GLN A 75 -5.71 -21.43 10.46
C GLN A 75 -5.48 -21.20 8.96
N GLY A 76 -6.55 -21.22 8.17
CA GLY A 76 -6.49 -21.02 6.73
C GLY A 76 -6.58 -19.52 6.38
N PRO A 77 -5.89 -19.03 5.34
CA PRO A 77 -6.17 -17.69 4.86
C PRO A 77 -7.66 -17.59 4.49
N CYS A 78 -8.30 -16.48 4.83
CA CYS A 78 -9.66 -16.22 4.36
C CYS A 78 -9.64 -15.94 2.85
N ILE A 79 -9.72 -17.03 2.07
CA ILE A 79 -9.80 -17.04 0.62
C ILE A 79 -11.13 -17.68 0.18
N PRO A 80 -11.69 -17.33 -0.98
CA PRO A 80 -13.06 -17.73 -1.36
C PRO A 80 -13.26 -19.24 -1.54
N THR A 81 -12.18 -19.99 -1.76
CA THR A 81 -12.17 -21.45 -1.92
C THR A 81 -11.74 -22.20 -0.66
N GLY A 82 -11.44 -21.47 0.43
CA GLY A 82 -10.99 -22.05 1.69
C GLY A 82 -12.10 -22.83 2.39
N ALA A 83 -11.71 -23.67 3.35
CA ALA A 83 -12.66 -24.34 4.25
C ALA A 83 -13.03 -23.47 5.47
N ARG A 84 -12.24 -22.42 5.74
CA ARG A 84 -12.38 -21.50 6.87
C ARG A 84 -11.99 -20.08 6.44
N CYS A 85 -12.46 -19.10 7.21
CA CYS A 85 -12.07 -17.71 7.08
C CYS A 85 -11.42 -17.22 8.37
N ASP A 86 -10.11 -17.38 8.46
CA ASP A 86 -9.34 -16.86 9.57
C ASP A 86 -8.64 -15.55 9.18
N MET A 87 -8.35 -14.72 10.17
CA MET A 87 -7.60 -13.48 9.99
C MET A 87 -6.18 -13.74 9.47
N GLY A 88 -5.58 -14.87 9.85
CA GLY A 88 -4.22 -15.22 9.45
C GLY A 88 -3.24 -14.05 9.62
N ASN A 89 -2.50 -13.74 8.56
CA ASN A 89 -1.56 -12.62 8.54
C ASN A 89 -2.19 -11.26 8.22
N TYR A 90 -3.50 -11.16 7.97
CA TYR A 90 -4.12 -9.87 7.74
C TYR A 90 -3.92 -8.95 8.96
N PRO A 91 -3.66 -7.65 8.74
CA PRO A 91 -3.57 -6.71 9.84
C PRO A 91 -4.91 -6.66 10.59
N ILE A 92 -4.88 -6.38 11.89
CA ILE A 92 -6.09 -6.33 12.74
C ILE A 92 -6.96 -5.09 12.45
N TYR A 93 -6.31 -4.01 12.06
CA TYR A 93 -6.86 -2.75 11.64
C TYR A 93 -5.99 -2.20 10.53
N SER A 94 -6.56 -1.43 9.62
CA SER A 94 -5.83 -0.65 8.62
C SER A 94 -6.22 0.81 8.71
N VAL A 95 -5.23 1.71 8.65
CA VAL A 95 -5.46 3.15 8.55
C VAL A 95 -5.54 3.52 7.07
N ASN A 96 -6.65 4.14 6.69
CA ASN A 96 -6.81 4.70 5.36
C ASN A 96 -6.10 6.07 5.26
N VAL A 97 -4.97 6.10 4.56
CA VAL A 97 -4.14 7.28 4.47
C VAL A 97 -4.64 8.18 3.34
N THR A 98 -5.18 9.34 3.70
CA THR A 98 -5.61 10.39 2.75
C THR A 98 -4.80 11.66 2.86
N ASN A 99 -3.96 11.78 3.90
CA ASN A 99 -3.00 12.86 4.07
C ASN A 99 -1.78 12.38 4.89
N PRO A 100 -0.65 13.11 4.87
CA PRO A 100 0.57 12.71 5.58
C PRO A 100 0.42 12.57 7.10
N GLN A 101 -0.47 13.34 7.74
CA GLN A 101 -0.65 13.32 9.19
C GLN A 101 -1.16 11.97 9.68
N HIS A 102 -1.98 11.26 8.90
CA HIS A 102 -2.42 9.90 9.27
C HIS A 102 -1.24 8.94 9.45
N VAL A 103 -0.19 9.05 8.64
CA VAL A 103 1.01 8.21 8.77
C VAL A 103 1.78 8.59 10.04
N VAL A 104 1.95 9.89 10.30
CA VAL A 104 2.60 10.41 11.51
C VAL A 104 1.89 9.88 12.76
N ASP A 105 0.58 10.07 12.86
CA ASP A 105 -0.22 9.63 14.01
C ASP A 105 -0.19 8.11 14.17
N THR A 106 -0.19 7.37 13.06
CA THR A 106 -0.09 5.91 13.07
C THR A 106 1.25 5.43 13.60
N ILE A 107 2.36 6.05 13.19
CA ILE A 107 3.70 5.75 13.71
C ILE A 107 3.77 6.03 15.22
N HIS A 108 3.23 7.17 15.66
CA HIS A 108 3.19 7.50 17.09
C HIS A 108 2.38 6.49 17.89
N PHE A 109 1.17 6.16 17.43
CA PHE A 109 0.30 5.19 18.09
C PHE A 109 0.92 3.80 18.14
N ALA A 110 1.44 3.30 17.00
CA ALA A 110 2.07 1.99 16.93
C ALA A 110 3.30 1.90 17.84
N ARG A 111 4.14 2.95 17.89
CA ARG A 111 5.29 3.01 18.82
C ARG A 111 4.84 2.99 20.28
N MET A 112 3.85 3.80 20.66
CA MET A 112 3.33 3.83 22.04
C MET A 112 2.74 2.48 22.47
N ARG A 113 2.06 1.78 21.54
CA ARG A 113 1.38 0.51 21.80
C ARG A 113 2.20 -0.72 21.43
N LYS A 114 3.45 -0.54 20.97
CA LYS A 114 4.36 -1.60 20.53
C LYS A 114 3.72 -2.52 19.46
N LEU A 115 3.00 -1.91 18.53
CA LEU A 115 2.36 -2.62 17.42
C LEU A 115 3.31 -2.70 16.22
N ARG A 116 3.29 -3.84 15.52
CA ARG A 116 3.91 -3.98 14.21
C ARG A 116 3.16 -3.12 13.20
N LEU A 117 3.88 -2.42 12.32
CA LEU A 117 3.30 -1.78 11.14
C LEU A 117 3.42 -2.71 9.92
N ALA A 118 2.40 -2.68 9.06
CA ALA A 118 2.44 -3.30 7.73
C ALA A 118 2.01 -2.25 6.70
N ILE A 119 2.92 -1.84 5.82
CA ILE A 119 2.65 -0.79 4.83
C ILE A 119 2.13 -1.45 3.55
N LYS A 120 0.90 -1.11 3.16
CA LYS A 120 0.27 -1.61 1.94
C LYS A 120 -0.08 -0.44 1.02
N ASN A 121 0.42 -0.50 -0.22
CA ASN A 121 -0.15 0.26 -1.31
C ASN A 121 -1.23 -0.58 -2.01
N THR A 122 -0.86 -1.37 -3.02
CA THR A 122 -1.80 -2.09 -3.87
C THR A 122 -1.99 -3.57 -3.53
N GLY A 123 -1.20 -4.15 -2.63
CA GLY A 123 -1.28 -5.59 -2.35
C GLY A 123 -0.46 -6.49 -3.31
N HIS A 124 0.25 -5.92 -4.29
CA HIS A 124 1.00 -6.65 -5.34
C HIS A 124 2.23 -7.43 -4.89
N ASP A 125 2.68 -7.28 -3.65
CA ASP A 125 3.96 -7.85 -3.23
C ASP A 125 3.94 -9.39 -3.24
N PHE A 126 4.84 -10.00 -4.01
CA PHE A 126 4.95 -11.46 -4.12
C PHE A 126 5.68 -12.12 -2.94
N LEU A 127 6.24 -11.33 -2.02
CA LEU A 127 7.05 -11.78 -0.89
C LEU A 127 6.38 -11.53 0.47
N GLY A 128 5.12 -11.07 0.47
CA GLY A 128 4.35 -10.80 1.70
C GLY A 128 4.85 -9.61 2.53
N ARG A 129 5.64 -8.70 1.94
CA ARG A 129 6.22 -7.53 2.65
C ARG A 129 5.18 -6.47 3.04
N ASN A 130 3.97 -6.58 2.52
CA ASN A 130 2.85 -5.63 2.69
C ASN A 130 1.74 -6.14 3.63
N ILE A 131 1.99 -7.23 4.37
CA ILE A 131 1.04 -7.89 5.27
C ILE A 131 1.77 -8.38 6.53
N GLY A 132 1.04 -8.67 7.61
CA GLY A 132 1.66 -9.17 8.83
C GLY A 132 0.68 -9.47 9.96
N PHE A 133 0.82 -10.67 10.56
CA PHE A 133 0.02 -11.10 11.70
C PHE A 133 0.01 -10.05 12.82
N GLY A 134 -1.19 -9.70 13.30
CA GLY A 134 -1.39 -8.77 14.41
C GLY A 134 -0.95 -7.32 14.13
N ALA A 135 -0.61 -6.98 12.87
CA ALA A 135 -0.11 -5.66 12.53
C ALA A 135 -1.22 -4.60 12.47
N LEU A 136 -0.82 -3.34 12.65
CA LEU A 136 -1.59 -2.18 12.23
C LEU A 136 -1.19 -1.84 10.79
N GLY A 137 -2.13 -2.00 9.87
CA GLY A 137 -1.97 -1.70 8.46
C GLY A 137 -1.90 -0.20 8.21
N VAL A 138 -1.01 0.21 7.31
CA VAL A 138 -0.92 1.57 6.77
C VAL A 138 -1.27 1.49 5.29
N TRP A 139 -2.51 1.83 4.95
CA TRP A 139 -3.02 1.69 3.59
C TRP A 139 -2.88 3.00 2.83
N MET A 140 -1.88 3.05 1.95
CA MET A 140 -1.46 4.26 1.22
C MET A 140 -2.32 4.55 -0.02
N HIS A 141 -3.21 3.64 -0.38
CA HIS A 141 -3.92 3.62 -1.65
C HIS A 141 -4.80 4.85 -1.89
N SER A 142 -5.36 5.47 -0.84
CA SER A 142 -6.20 6.66 -0.99
C SER A 142 -5.43 7.99 -1.02
N LEU A 143 -4.10 7.97 -0.91
CA LEU A 143 -3.27 9.16 -1.11
C LEU A 143 -3.09 9.41 -2.60
N ARG A 144 -4.06 10.09 -3.22
CA ARG A 144 -4.18 10.30 -4.67
C ARG A 144 -3.79 11.73 -5.07
N GLY A 145 -3.37 11.90 -6.32
CA GLY A 145 -3.03 13.19 -6.91
C GLY A 145 -1.75 13.16 -7.74
N LEU A 146 -1.67 14.08 -8.70
CA LEU A 146 -0.46 14.38 -9.46
C LEU A 146 -0.27 15.89 -9.56
N GLU A 147 0.98 16.33 -9.66
CA GLU A 147 1.34 17.72 -9.91
C GLU A 147 2.39 17.76 -11.03
N PHE A 148 2.10 18.53 -12.08
CA PHE A 148 3.01 18.70 -13.22
C PHE A 148 3.91 19.91 -13.00
N HIS A 149 5.17 19.77 -13.39
CA HIS A 149 6.21 20.77 -13.29
C HIS A 149 6.80 20.99 -14.68
N ASP A 150 6.83 22.23 -15.16
CA ASP A 150 7.44 22.54 -16.47
C ASP A 150 8.97 22.42 -16.40
N ASP A 151 9.56 22.85 -15.27
CA ASP A 151 10.96 22.65 -14.89
C ASP A 151 11.07 22.35 -13.40
N PHE A 152 11.54 21.15 -13.06
CA PHE A 152 11.73 20.73 -11.67
C PHE A 152 13.21 20.82 -11.29
N MET A 153 13.56 21.92 -10.62
CA MET A 153 14.93 22.19 -10.15
C MET A 153 16.01 22.17 -11.26
N GLY A 154 15.66 22.62 -12.48
CA GLY A 154 16.57 22.64 -13.62
C GLY A 154 16.77 21.28 -14.31
N GLU A 155 16.01 20.24 -13.92
CA GLU A 155 16.04 18.91 -14.53
C GLU A 155 15.03 18.76 -15.68
N GLY A 156 14.30 19.83 -16.02
CA GLY A 156 13.25 19.83 -17.04
C GLY A 156 11.91 19.34 -16.50
N SER A 157 11.01 18.97 -17.42
CA SER A 157 9.63 18.66 -17.06
C SER A 157 9.53 17.40 -16.20
N ALA A 158 8.73 17.48 -15.13
CA ALA A 158 8.55 16.39 -14.20
C ALA A 158 7.09 16.28 -13.74
N VAL A 159 6.77 15.15 -13.13
CA VAL A 159 5.47 14.94 -12.49
C VAL A 159 5.68 14.37 -11.09
N THR A 160 5.08 15.03 -10.10
CA THR A 160 5.02 14.52 -8.73
C THR A 160 3.81 13.61 -8.61
N LEU A 161 3.99 12.41 -8.05
CA LEU A 161 2.96 11.39 -7.90
C LEU A 161 2.69 11.15 -6.42
N MET A 162 1.42 11.15 -6.03
CA MET A 162 1.03 10.76 -4.67
C MET A 162 1.11 9.23 -4.49
N ALA A 163 1.37 8.78 -3.26
CA ALA A 163 1.78 7.39 -2.99
C ALA A 163 0.78 6.31 -3.46
N GLY A 164 -0.51 6.63 -3.51
CA GLY A 164 -1.58 5.71 -3.89
C GLY A 164 -1.80 5.57 -5.40
N MET A 165 -1.15 6.38 -6.23
CA MET A 165 -1.32 6.33 -7.70
C MET A 165 -0.84 4.99 -8.28
N GLN A 166 -1.61 4.40 -9.20
CA GLN A 166 -1.24 3.20 -9.95
C GLN A 166 -0.81 3.57 -11.38
N TRP A 167 0.01 2.72 -12.02
CA TRP A 167 0.60 3.06 -13.33
C TRP A 167 -0.42 3.36 -14.42
N GLY A 168 -1.55 2.65 -14.48
CA GLY A 168 -2.60 2.92 -15.47
C GLY A 168 -3.12 4.35 -15.39
N GLU A 169 -3.44 4.80 -14.18
CA GLU A 169 -3.93 6.16 -13.92
C GLU A 169 -2.85 7.21 -14.25
N VAL A 170 -1.60 6.94 -13.89
CA VAL A 170 -0.48 7.83 -14.20
C VAL A 170 -0.31 7.97 -15.71
N TYR A 171 -0.36 6.88 -16.46
CA TYR A 171 -0.25 6.90 -17.92
C TYR A 171 -1.38 7.70 -18.56
N ASP A 172 -2.63 7.50 -18.11
CA ASP A 172 -3.78 8.24 -18.61
C ASP A 172 -3.62 9.75 -18.39
N GLU A 173 -3.11 10.19 -17.23
CA GLU A 173 -2.92 11.61 -16.93
C GLU A 173 -1.75 12.24 -17.70
N VAL A 174 -0.59 11.57 -17.79
CA VAL A 174 0.58 12.14 -18.49
C VAL A 174 0.37 12.16 -20.00
N ALA A 175 -0.34 11.17 -20.57
CA ALA A 175 -0.65 11.11 -21.99
C ALA A 175 -1.53 12.28 -22.46
N LYS A 176 -2.47 12.75 -21.61
CA LYS A 176 -3.28 13.95 -21.89
C LYS A 176 -2.43 15.22 -22.09
N LYS A 177 -1.21 15.24 -21.53
CA LYS A 177 -0.25 16.33 -21.67
C LYS A 177 0.86 16.07 -22.68
N GLY A 178 0.78 14.97 -23.42
CA GLY A 178 1.81 14.60 -24.41
C GLY A 178 3.13 14.12 -23.79
N PHE A 179 3.13 13.75 -22.50
CA PHE A 179 4.29 13.22 -21.82
C PHE A 179 4.27 11.69 -21.73
N VAL A 180 5.43 11.11 -21.48
CA VAL A 180 5.62 9.70 -21.12
C VAL A 180 6.41 9.61 -19.83
N VAL A 181 6.19 8.56 -19.04
CA VAL A 181 6.95 8.27 -17.83
C VAL A 181 7.42 6.82 -17.83
N VAL A 182 8.56 6.56 -17.21
CA VAL A 182 9.12 5.21 -17.09
C VAL A 182 8.42 4.47 -15.95
N GLY A 183 7.46 3.60 -16.29
CA GLY A 183 6.69 2.83 -15.32
C GLY A 183 6.55 1.35 -15.66
N GLY A 184 5.76 0.63 -14.86
CA GLY A 184 5.55 -0.81 -14.99
C GLY A 184 4.50 -1.17 -16.03
N ALA A 185 4.58 -2.39 -16.58
CA ALA A 185 3.65 -2.86 -17.61
C ALA A 185 2.24 -3.18 -17.07
N ASN A 186 2.13 -3.65 -15.82
CA ASN A 186 0.83 -3.95 -15.22
C ASN A 186 0.19 -2.67 -14.67
N PRO A 187 -0.97 -2.22 -15.20
CA PRO A 187 -1.58 -0.93 -14.85
C PRO A 187 -1.93 -0.78 -13.37
N THR A 188 -2.12 -1.90 -12.67
CA THR A 188 -2.56 -1.92 -11.27
C THR A 188 -1.40 -1.91 -10.26
N VAL A 189 -0.15 -1.95 -10.72
CA VAL A 189 1.01 -1.79 -9.84
C VAL A 189 1.07 -0.35 -9.36
N GLY A 190 1.35 -0.15 -8.07
CA GLY A 190 1.52 1.18 -7.50
C GLY A 190 2.73 1.88 -8.12
N SER A 191 2.52 3.09 -8.65
CA SER A 191 3.57 3.91 -9.27
C SER A 191 4.62 4.36 -8.26
N VAL A 192 4.18 4.61 -7.02
CA VAL A 192 5.03 4.93 -5.87
C VAL A 192 4.89 3.81 -4.84
N GLY A 193 6.01 3.32 -4.31
CA GLY A 193 6.07 2.21 -3.37
C GLY A 193 7.07 1.16 -3.80
N GLY A 194 6.78 -0.12 -3.57
CA GLY A 194 7.74 -1.21 -3.76
C GLY A 194 8.27 -1.36 -5.21
N TYR A 195 7.48 -1.01 -6.23
CA TYR A 195 7.94 -1.02 -7.63
C TYR A 195 9.07 -0.01 -7.84
N LEU A 196 8.82 1.26 -7.51
CA LEU A 196 9.77 2.35 -7.72
C LEU A 196 10.97 2.22 -6.78
N GLN A 197 10.72 1.93 -5.50
CA GLN A 197 11.76 1.82 -4.47
C GLN A 197 12.62 0.57 -4.63
N GLY A 198 12.16 -0.44 -5.39
CA GLY A 198 12.92 -1.65 -5.71
C GLY A 198 13.60 -1.65 -7.07
N GLY A 199 13.54 -0.55 -7.83
CA GLY A 199 14.11 -0.45 -9.18
C GLY A 199 13.06 -0.13 -10.24
N GLY A 200 12.18 -1.09 -10.52
CA GLY A 200 11.05 -0.93 -11.42
C GLY A 200 11.42 -0.99 -12.91
N HIS A 201 11.02 -2.07 -13.57
CA HIS A 201 11.24 -2.26 -15.00
C HIS A 201 9.96 -2.15 -15.84
N GLY A 202 10.10 -1.86 -17.13
CA GLY A 202 8.98 -1.72 -18.07
C GLY A 202 9.44 -1.47 -19.51
N TYR A 203 8.51 -1.11 -20.39
CA TYR A 203 8.78 -1.00 -21.84
C TYR A 203 9.83 0.06 -22.20
N LEU A 204 9.93 1.11 -21.40
CA LEU A 204 10.81 2.26 -21.66
C LEU A 204 12.22 2.09 -21.08
N THR A 205 12.50 1.00 -20.36
CA THR A 205 13.74 0.90 -19.58
C THR A 205 15.00 0.86 -20.41
N SER A 206 14.97 0.18 -21.56
CA SER A 206 16.14 0.08 -22.45
C SER A 206 16.56 1.44 -23.02
N ARG A 207 15.67 2.43 -23.01
CA ARG A 207 15.93 3.78 -23.55
C ARG A 207 16.15 4.81 -22.44
N HIS A 208 15.50 4.66 -21.29
CA HIS A 208 15.42 5.68 -20.26
C HIS A 208 15.90 5.23 -18.87
N GLY A 209 16.51 4.04 -18.74
CA GLY A 209 16.90 3.46 -17.45
C GLY A 209 15.72 2.86 -16.69
N LEU A 210 15.97 2.31 -15.51
CA LEU A 210 14.90 1.83 -14.63
C LEU A 210 14.02 2.98 -14.14
N ALA A 211 12.80 2.69 -13.68
CA ALA A 211 11.90 3.71 -13.15
C ALA A 211 12.56 4.51 -12.00
N VAL A 212 13.33 3.82 -11.16
CA VAL A 212 14.08 4.43 -10.05
C VAL A 212 15.19 5.39 -10.50
N ASP A 213 15.74 5.19 -11.70
CA ASP A 213 16.77 6.06 -12.27
C ASP A 213 16.18 7.44 -12.60
N ASN A 214 14.87 7.49 -12.84
CA ASN A 214 14.12 8.68 -13.22
C ASN A 214 13.56 9.47 -12.01
N VAL A 215 13.80 9.02 -10.77
CA VAL A 215 13.31 9.72 -9.57
C VAL A 215 14.20 10.91 -9.22
N LEU A 216 13.58 12.09 -9.10
CA LEU A 216 14.25 13.34 -8.74
C LEU A 216 14.17 13.65 -7.24
N GLN A 217 13.07 13.25 -6.58
CA GLN A 217 12.81 13.54 -5.18
C GLN A 217 11.79 12.56 -4.58
N PHE A 218 11.96 12.22 -3.31
CA PHE A 218 10.93 11.61 -2.47
C PHE A 218 10.50 12.57 -1.37
N THR A 219 9.22 12.53 -1.04
CA THR A 219 8.69 13.01 0.24
C THR A 219 8.38 11.79 1.09
N ALA A 220 9.02 11.67 2.25
CA ALA A 220 8.93 10.50 3.12
C ALA A 220 8.60 10.91 4.56
N ILE A 221 8.02 9.99 5.33
CA ILE A 221 7.87 10.14 6.77
C ILE A 221 8.76 9.10 7.43
N THR A 222 9.74 9.55 8.20
CA THR A 222 10.67 8.67 8.89
C THR A 222 10.00 7.94 10.06
N ALA A 223 10.66 6.91 10.59
CA ALA A 223 10.20 6.19 11.79
C ALA A 223 10.04 7.08 13.04
N SER A 224 10.63 8.28 13.09
CA SER A 224 10.39 9.24 14.17
C SER A 224 9.04 9.97 14.05
N GLY A 225 8.41 9.92 12.88
CA GLY A 225 7.21 10.69 12.53
C GLY A 225 7.51 12.01 11.83
N THR A 226 8.70 12.16 11.25
CA THR A 226 9.15 13.44 10.64
C THR A 226 8.97 13.40 9.13
N LEU A 227 8.25 14.37 8.57
CA LEU A 227 8.15 14.58 7.12
C LEU A 227 9.46 15.16 6.60
N VAL A 228 10.09 14.47 5.66
CA VAL A 228 11.37 14.85 5.07
C VAL A 228 11.33 14.83 3.56
N THR A 229 12.15 15.67 2.95
CA THR A 229 12.45 15.66 1.53
C THR A 229 13.77 14.94 1.31
N ALA A 230 13.78 13.90 0.49
CA ALA A 230 14.97 13.16 0.10
C ALA A 230 15.25 13.36 -1.40
N ASN A 231 16.36 14.03 -1.73
CA ASN A 231 16.85 14.27 -3.08
C ASN A 231 18.39 14.40 -3.06
N LYS A 232 19.00 14.78 -4.18
CA LYS A 232 20.47 14.97 -4.29
C LYS A 232 21.06 16.02 -3.34
N HIS A 233 20.23 16.93 -2.81
CA HIS A 233 20.65 18.07 -2.00
C HIS A 233 20.19 18.00 -0.54
N SER A 234 19.17 17.18 -0.24
CA SER A 234 18.56 17.04 1.09
C SER A 234 18.33 15.57 1.41
N ASN A 235 18.83 15.08 2.54
CA ASN A 235 18.83 13.66 2.92
C ASN A 235 19.31 12.72 1.77
N PRO A 236 20.51 12.95 1.20
CA PRO A 236 20.98 12.23 0.01
C PRO A 236 21.24 10.74 0.24
N ASP A 237 21.54 10.35 1.47
CA ASP A 237 21.68 8.97 1.93
C ASP A 237 20.33 8.24 1.91
N LEU A 238 19.27 8.87 2.44
CA LEU A 238 17.91 8.36 2.35
C LEU A 238 17.44 8.31 0.89
N PHE A 239 17.77 9.33 0.09
CA PHE A 239 17.47 9.34 -1.33
C PHE A 239 18.12 8.17 -2.06
N PHE A 240 19.40 7.89 -1.78
CA PHE A 240 20.09 6.71 -2.30
C PHE A 240 19.40 5.40 -1.88
N ALA A 241 19.07 5.25 -0.60
CA ALA A 241 18.42 4.04 -0.08
C ALA A 241 17.03 3.79 -0.70
N LEU A 242 16.21 4.83 -0.81
CA LEU A 242 14.89 4.75 -1.45
C LEU A 242 14.98 4.51 -2.97
N ARG A 243 16.14 4.74 -3.59
CA ARG A 243 16.39 4.50 -5.01
C ARG A 243 16.96 3.10 -5.30
N GLY A 244 16.24 2.07 -4.87
CA GLY A 244 16.54 0.66 -5.22
C GLY A 244 16.78 -0.25 -4.02
N GLY A 245 16.87 0.30 -2.81
CA GLY A 245 17.03 -0.49 -1.57
C GLY A 245 15.79 -1.28 -1.15
N GLY A 246 14.66 -1.12 -1.86
CA GLY A 246 13.41 -1.81 -1.60
C GLY A 246 12.46 -1.03 -0.71
N GLY A 247 11.16 -1.28 -0.88
CA GLY A 247 10.12 -0.54 -0.18
C GLY A 247 9.77 -1.06 1.21
N GLY A 248 9.33 -0.15 2.07
CA GLY A 248 8.75 -0.46 3.39
C GLY A 248 9.75 -0.61 4.54
N THR A 249 11.02 -0.21 4.35
CA THR A 249 12.08 -0.37 5.38
C THR A 249 12.82 0.92 5.77
N PHE A 250 12.85 1.94 4.91
CA PHE A 250 13.56 3.20 5.12
C PHE A 250 12.59 4.33 5.47
#